data_AF-A0A2P5K1U4-F1
#
_entry.id   AF-A0A2P5K1U4-F1
#
_cell.length_a   1.000
_cell.length_b   1.000
_cell.length_c   1.000
_cell.angle_alpha   90.00
_cell.angle_beta   90.00
_cell.angle_gamma   90.00
#
_symmetry.space_group_name_H-M   'P 1'
#
loop_
_entity.id
_entity.type
_entity.pdbx_description
1 polymer ?
#
loop_
_entity_poly.entity_id
_entity_poly.type
_entity_poly.pdbx_seq_one_letter_code
_entity_poly.pdbx_strand_id
1 'polypeptide(L)'
;MALLQLDFIDVAAKEGKIIPYESAMIRKMLKHTITLNYSDVTDIAPDMKLTLHNAGHILGSSVVHFHVGDGLYNIAFTGDFKYEKTRLFDIAVNNFPRVESIIMESTYGGSKDIQPSRREAEIQLRNIVKETVLRGGTVLIPAFAVGRSQEVMLVLEEAVRKGIIGKIPIYLDGMIWEATAIHTTYPEYLNNDLRNLIFHKGLNPFLSDCFEQVDSVKKREDLLNNPVPGVVLSTSGMLNGGPIMEYLKAYGSNEKNSLVFVGYQAEGTMGRRLQKGWSEIPIYSHGKTETINVNLQVHTVDGFSGHSDRKQLMDYIKKMKPRPEHILTEHGDAKNCVDLASSLYRKYRIETRAPLNLETIRLI
;
A
#
# COMPACT_ATOMS: atom_id res chain seq x y z
N MET A 1 1.17 -13.86 1.58
CA MET A 1 -0.03 -14.06 2.43
C MET A 1 0.32 -14.47 3.86
N ALA A 2 1.08 -15.56 4.09
CA ALA A 2 1.39 -16.04 5.45
C ALA A 2 2.14 -15.03 6.35
N LEU A 3 3.11 -14.29 5.78
CA LEU A 3 3.89 -13.29 6.53
C LEU A 3 2.98 -12.31 7.29
N LEU A 4 2.05 -11.66 6.59
CA LEU A 4 1.15 -10.67 7.19
C LEU A 4 0.12 -11.28 8.15
N GLN A 5 -0.33 -12.52 7.89
CA GLN A 5 -1.28 -13.19 8.79
C GLN A 5 -0.61 -13.61 10.10
N LEU A 6 0.65 -14.07 10.05
CA LEU A 6 1.44 -14.39 11.24
C LEU A 6 1.78 -13.13 12.03
N ASP A 7 2.17 -12.06 11.34
CA ASP A 7 2.41 -10.74 11.95
C ASP A 7 1.13 -10.22 12.63
N PHE A 8 -0.02 -10.30 11.97
CA PHE A 8 -1.30 -9.86 12.53
C PHE A 8 -1.64 -10.56 13.85
N ILE A 9 -1.55 -11.91 13.92
CA ILE A 9 -1.89 -12.63 15.15
C ILE A 9 -0.87 -12.37 16.27
N ASP A 10 0.41 -12.17 15.94
CA ASP A 10 1.46 -11.83 16.90
C ASP A 10 1.26 -10.42 17.48
N VAL A 11 0.99 -9.43 16.63
CA VAL A 11 0.67 -8.06 17.05
C VAL A 11 -0.62 -8.03 17.87
N ALA A 12 -1.67 -8.73 17.43
CA ALA A 12 -2.93 -8.80 18.18
C ALA A 12 -2.73 -9.43 19.57
N ALA A 13 -1.92 -10.50 19.68
CA ALA A 13 -1.58 -11.12 20.96
C ALA A 13 -0.83 -10.16 21.89
N LYS A 14 0.20 -9.48 21.38
CA LYS A 14 1.01 -8.50 22.13
C LYS A 14 0.20 -7.30 22.61
N GLU A 15 -0.77 -6.87 21.81
CA GLU A 15 -1.66 -5.74 22.14
C GLU A 15 -2.90 -6.18 22.96
N GLY A 16 -3.03 -7.46 23.32
CA GLY A 16 -4.17 -7.98 24.09
C GLY A 16 -5.51 -7.87 23.36
N LYS A 17 -5.50 -7.83 22.02
CA LYS A 17 -6.69 -7.78 21.16
C LYS A 17 -7.25 -9.19 20.93
N ILE A 18 -8.51 -9.24 20.48
CA ILE A 18 -9.16 -10.51 20.10
C ILE A 18 -8.45 -11.09 18.87
N ILE A 19 -8.03 -12.35 18.97
CA ILE A 19 -7.39 -13.07 17.88
C ILE A 19 -8.45 -13.95 17.20
N PRO A 20 -8.80 -13.71 15.92
CA PRO A 20 -9.89 -14.42 15.25
C PRO A 20 -9.52 -15.84 14.76
N TYR A 21 -8.22 -16.17 14.66
CA TYR A 21 -7.74 -17.47 14.18
C TYR A 21 -6.31 -17.77 14.68
N GLU A 22 -5.94 -19.04 14.72
CA GLU A 22 -4.62 -19.48 15.18
C GLU A 22 -3.63 -19.74 14.03
N SER A 23 -2.34 -19.82 14.35
CA SER A 23 -1.27 -20.17 13.39
C SER A 23 -1.48 -21.53 12.69
N ALA A 24 -2.20 -22.46 13.33
CA ALA A 24 -2.60 -23.72 12.72
C ALA A 24 -3.54 -23.50 11.51
N MET A 25 -4.42 -22.50 11.56
CA MET A 25 -5.33 -22.16 10.46
C MET A 25 -4.59 -21.53 9.28
N ILE A 26 -3.56 -20.72 9.54
CA ILE A 26 -2.67 -20.18 8.49
C ILE A 26 -1.96 -21.34 7.76
N ARG A 27 -1.43 -22.32 8.50
CA ARG A 27 -0.84 -23.53 7.91
C ARG A 27 -1.85 -24.34 7.10
N LYS A 28 -3.11 -24.42 7.55
CA LYS A 28 -4.19 -25.07 6.79
C LYS A 28 -4.52 -24.31 5.51
N MET A 29 -4.60 -22.99 5.54
CA MET A 29 -4.82 -22.14 4.37
C MET A 29 -3.71 -22.34 3.33
N LEU A 30 -2.45 -22.36 3.76
CA LEU A 30 -1.31 -22.62 2.86
C LEU A 30 -1.41 -23.98 2.16
N LYS A 31 -1.86 -25.03 2.85
CA LYS A 31 -2.07 -26.37 2.24
C LYS A 31 -3.15 -26.37 1.15
N HIS A 32 -4.08 -25.42 1.16
CA HIS A 32 -5.17 -25.31 0.19
C HIS A 32 -4.95 -24.15 -0.80
N THR A 33 -3.78 -23.51 -0.77
CA THR A 33 -3.44 -22.43 -1.70
C THR A 33 -2.85 -23.02 -2.97
N ILE A 34 -3.48 -22.75 -4.11
CA ILE A 34 -2.97 -23.07 -5.43
C ILE A 34 -2.50 -21.76 -6.06
N THR A 35 -1.22 -21.66 -6.39
CA THR A 35 -0.61 -20.46 -6.99
C THR A 35 -0.76 -20.49 -8.50
N LEU A 36 -1.11 -19.35 -9.10
CA LEU A 36 -1.24 -19.17 -10.54
C LEU A 36 -0.36 -18.01 -10.98
N ASN A 37 0.28 -18.12 -12.15
CA ASN A 37 0.99 -16.98 -12.71
C ASN A 37 0.02 -16.04 -13.43
N TYR A 38 0.51 -14.85 -13.76
CA TYR A 38 -0.26 -13.97 -14.62
C TYR A 38 -0.49 -14.61 -15.99
N SER A 39 -1.70 -14.43 -16.52
CA SER A 39 -2.16 -14.93 -17.82
C SER A 39 -2.36 -16.44 -17.94
N ASP A 40 -2.17 -17.21 -16.85
CA ASP A 40 -2.52 -18.63 -16.82
C ASP A 40 -4.05 -18.80 -16.75
N VAL A 41 -4.65 -19.37 -17.80
CA VAL A 41 -6.08 -19.69 -17.83
C VAL A 41 -6.31 -20.99 -17.06
N THR A 42 -7.09 -20.93 -15.98
CA THR A 42 -7.28 -22.05 -15.05
C THR A 42 -8.76 -22.37 -14.85
N ASP A 43 -9.16 -23.62 -15.09
CA ASP A 43 -10.49 -24.11 -14.74
C ASP A 43 -10.64 -24.20 -13.21
N ILE A 44 -11.56 -23.45 -12.63
CA ILE A 44 -11.81 -23.40 -11.17
C ILE A 44 -13.18 -23.95 -10.77
N ALA A 45 -14.06 -24.16 -11.75
CA ALA A 45 -15.34 -24.86 -11.64
C ALA A 45 -15.75 -25.38 -13.04
N PRO A 46 -16.75 -26.28 -13.14
CA PRO A 46 -17.16 -26.88 -14.42
C PRO A 46 -17.51 -25.88 -15.52
N ASP A 47 -17.99 -24.69 -15.13
CA ASP A 47 -18.43 -23.61 -16.01
C ASP A 47 -17.67 -22.31 -15.75
N MET A 48 -16.49 -22.34 -15.12
CA MET A 48 -15.76 -21.11 -14.79
C MET A 48 -14.25 -21.28 -14.91
N LYS A 49 -13.65 -20.36 -15.69
CA LYS A 49 -12.22 -20.17 -15.81
C LYS A 49 -11.80 -18.86 -15.15
N LEU A 50 -10.64 -18.88 -14.51
CA LEU A 50 -10.01 -17.72 -13.89
C LEU A 50 -8.68 -17.42 -14.59
N THR A 51 -8.40 -16.14 -14.79
CA THR A 51 -7.10 -15.62 -15.24
C THR A 51 -6.69 -14.45 -14.35
N LEU A 52 -5.45 -14.45 -13.87
CA LEU A 52 -4.88 -13.33 -13.11
C LEU A 52 -4.10 -12.41 -14.05
N HIS A 53 -4.25 -11.10 -13.89
CA HIS A 53 -3.48 -10.10 -14.63
C HIS A 53 -2.84 -9.09 -13.67
N ASN A 54 -1.70 -8.50 -14.02
CA ASN A 54 -1.04 -7.49 -13.18
C ASN A 54 -1.98 -6.33 -12.82
N ALA A 55 -2.08 -6.01 -11.53
CA ALA A 55 -2.81 -4.82 -11.02
C ALA A 55 -1.89 -3.64 -10.70
N GLY A 56 -0.56 -3.81 -10.67
CA GLY A 56 0.39 -2.72 -10.41
C GLY A 56 0.33 -2.11 -8.99
N HIS A 57 -0.40 -2.72 -8.06
CA HIS A 57 -0.64 -2.17 -6.72
C HIS A 57 0.47 -2.53 -5.71
N ILE A 58 0.73 -3.84 -5.57
CA ILE A 58 1.79 -4.46 -4.76
C ILE A 58 2.32 -5.71 -5.48
N LEU A 59 3.39 -6.32 -4.96
CA LEU A 59 3.97 -7.54 -5.51
C LEU A 59 2.92 -8.67 -5.58
N GLY A 60 2.69 -9.19 -6.78
CA GLY A 60 1.68 -10.24 -7.02
C GLY A 60 0.22 -9.77 -7.05
N SER A 61 -0.04 -8.46 -6.91
CA SER A 61 -1.40 -7.91 -7.01
C SER A 61 -2.03 -8.23 -8.37
N SER A 62 -3.32 -8.61 -8.36
CA SER A 62 -3.97 -9.18 -9.54
C SER A 62 -5.34 -8.57 -9.80
N VAL A 63 -5.58 -8.16 -11.05
CA VAL A 63 -6.94 -8.06 -11.61
C VAL A 63 -7.39 -9.47 -11.96
N VAL A 64 -8.52 -9.89 -11.41
CA VAL A 64 -9.06 -11.24 -11.59
C VAL A 64 -10.11 -11.22 -12.68
N HIS A 65 -9.86 -11.94 -13.77
CA HIS A 65 -10.81 -12.11 -14.88
C HIS A 65 -11.47 -13.48 -14.79
N PHE A 66 -12.79 -13.51 -14.81
CA PHE A 66 -13.60 -14.71 -14.83
C PHE A 66 -14.30 -14.86 -16.17
N HIS A 67 -14.21 -16.04 -16.75
CA HIS A 67 -14.95 -16.48 -17.92
C HIS A 67 -15.97 -17.53 -17.48
N VAL A 68 -17.27 -17.22 -17.61
CA VAL A 68 -18.38 -18.01 -17.08
C VAL A 68 -19.18 -18.64 -18.22
N GLY A 69 -19.51 -19.93 -18.09
CA GLY A 69 -20.09 -20.77 -19.12
C GLY A 69 -19.19 -20.89 -20.35
N ASP A 70 -19.80 -21.21 -21.50
CA ASP A 70 -19.13 -21.16 -22.82
C ASP A 70 -19.06 -19.71 -23.34
N GLY A 71 -18.53 -18.81 -22.50
CA GLY A 71 -18.56 -17.36 -22.74
C GLY A 71 -19.95 -16.76 -22.59
N LEU A 72 -20.78 -17.32 -21.71
CA LEU A 72 -22.08 -16.75 -21.37
C LEU A 72 -21.92 -15.34 -20.78
N TYR A 73 -20.93 -15.16 -19.91
CA TYR A 73 -20.61 -13.87 -19.30
C TYR A 73 -19.14 -13.80 -18.86
N ASN A 74 -18.53 -12.62 -18.92
CA ASN A 74 -17.18 -12.38 -18.44
C ASN A 74 -17.15 -11.16 -17.53
N ILE A 75 -16.47 -11.32 -16.41
CA ILE A 75 -16.40 -10.29 -15.37
C ILE A 75 -14.98 -10.13 -14.88
N ALA A 76 -14.56 -8.88 -14.66
CA ALA A 76 -13.28 -8.57 -14.06
C ALA A 76 -13.47 -7.90 -12.69
N PHE A 77 -12.66 -8.32 -11.71
CA PHE A 77 -12.52 -7.66 -10.42
C PHE A 77 -11.14 -7.04 -10.35
N THR A 78 -11.03 -5.73 -10.20
CA THR A 78 -9.71 -5.08 -10.19
C THR A 78 -8.93 -5.38 -8.91
N GLY A 79 -9.63 -5.59 -7.79
CA GLY A 79 -9.05 -5.37 -6.48
C GLY A 79 -8.47 -3.95 -6.40
N ASP A 80 -7.48 -3.75 -5.54
CA ASP A 80 -6.68 -2.54 -5.55
C ASP A 80 -5.73 -2.52 -6.76
N PHE A 81 -5.66 -1.40 -7.48
CA PHE A 81 -4.83 -1.32 -8.70
C PHE A 81 -4.21 0.07 -8.90
N LYS A 82 -3.05 0.10 -9.57
CA LYS A 82 -2.40 1.34 -10.02
C LYS A 82 -2.33 1.39 -11.54
N TYR A 83 -3.07 2.30 -12.15
CA TYR A 83 -3.02 2.54 -13.59
C TYR A 83 -1.95 3.58 -13.97
N GLU A 84 -0.75 3.38 -13.42
CA GLU A 84 0.47 4.14 -13.70
C GLU A 84 1.68 3.25 -13.42
N LYS A 85 2.75 3.39 -14.19
CA LYS A 85 4.02 2.70 -13.90
C LYS A 85 4.64 3.29 -12.63
N THR A 86 4.98 2.44 -11.65
CA THR A 86 5.68 2.86 -10.43
C THR A 86 7.16 2.46 -10.49
N ARG A 87 7.94 2.67 -9.42
CA ARG A 87 9.33 2.19 -9.39
C ARG A 87 9.40 0.66 -9.34
N LEU A 88 8.41 0.01 -8.72
CA LEU A 88 8.34 -1.44 -8.59
C LEU A 88 7.57 -2.12 -9.71
N PHE A 89 6.44 -1.57 -10.16
CA PHE A 89 5.47 -2.33 -10.95
C PHE A 89 5.10 -1.63 -12.25
N ASP A 90 4.73 -2.44 -13.24
CA ASP A 90 4.11 -1.96 -14.46
C ASP A 90 2.63 -1.62 -14.23
N ILE A 91 2.07 -0.86 -15.17
CA ILE A 91 0.68 -0.40 -15.15
C ILE A 91 -0.32 -1.57 -15.07
N ALA A 92 -1.43 -1.37 -14.35
CA ALA A 92 -2.53 -2.33 -14.30
C ALA A 92 -3.06 -2.70 -15.70
N VAL A 93 -3.35 -3.97 -15.91
CA VAL A 93 -3.90 -4.48 -17.18
C VAL A 93 -5.39 -4.15 -17.28
N ASN A 94 -5.80 -3.57 -18.41
CA ASN A 94 -7.20 -3.32 -18.76
C ASN A 94 -7.56 -3.81 -20.17
N ASN A 95 -6.77 -4.74 -20.71
CA ASN A 95 -7.00 -5.36 -22.01
C ASN A 95 -7.31 -6.84 -21.81
N PHE A 96 -8.56 -7.22 -22.03
CA PHE A 96 -9.09 -8.57 -21.82
C PHE A 96 -9.63 -9.12 -23.16
N PRO A 97 -9.77 -10.45 -23.30
CA PRO A 97 -10.41 -11.03 -24.50
C PRO A 97 -11.88 -10.63 -24.63
N ARG A 98 -12.63 -10.66 -23.51
CA ARG A 98 -14.05 -10.29 -23.41
C ARG A 98 -14.38 -9.90 -21.97
N VAL A 99 -15.20 -8.88 -21.76
CA VAL A 99 -15.62 -8.41 -20.43
C VAL A 99 -16.89 -7.58 -20.53
N GLU A 100 -17.97 -8.08 -19.93
CA GLU A 100 -19.27 -7.41 -19.87
C GLU A 100 -19.36 -6.53 -18.63
N SER A 101 -18.88 -7.03 -17.49
CA SER A 101 -18.86 -6.29 -16.21
C SER A 101 -17.46 -6.10 -15.68
N ILE A 102 -17.23 -4.94 -15.06
CA ILE A 102 -16.07 -4.72 -14.21
C ILE A 102 -16.47 -4.20 -12.84
N ILE A 103 -15.88 -4.79 -11.80
CA ILE A 103 -15.97 -4.33 -10.42
C ILE A 103 -14.63 -3.71 -10.08
N MET A 104 -14.64 -2.41 -9.75
CA MET A 104 -13.43 -1.63 -9.55
C MET A 104 -13.37 -0.86 -8.24
N GLU A 105 -12.16 -0.73 -7.69
CA GLU A 105 -11.93 0.06 -6.47
C GLU A 105 -12.21 1.56 -6.68
N SER A 106 -12.45 2.26 -5.57
CA SER A 106 -12.84 3.67 -5.54
C SER A 106 -12.16 4.43 -4.40
N THR A 107 -10.96 4.01 -3.96
CA THR A 107 -10.25 4.61 -2.83
C THR A 107 -10.12 6.13 -3.01
N TYR A 108 -9.68 6.55 -4.21
CA TYR A 108 -9.60 7.95 -4.65
C TYR A 108 -10.70 8.29 -5.67
N GLY A 109 -11.92 7.78 -5.42
CA GLY A 109 -13.06 7.95 -6.31
C GLY A 109 -13.66 9.35 -6.30
N GLY A 110 -13.32 10.22 -5.34
CA GLY A 110 -13.85 11.58 -5.26
C GLY A 110 -13.34 12.47 -6.40
N SER A 111 -14.19 13.39 -6.86
CA SER A 111 -13.84 14.34 -7.94
C SER A 111 -12.61 15.23 -7.66
N LYS A 112 -12.22 15.39 -6.39
CA LYS A 112 -11.03 16.16 -5.96
C LYS A 112 -9.83 15.28 -5.58
N ASP A 113 -9.97 13.96 -5.66
CA ASP A 113 -8.98 12.99 -5.18
C ASP A 113 -7.88 12.78 -6.24
N ILE A 114 -7.22 13.87 -6.61
CA ILE A 114 -6.11 13.91 -7.56
C ILE A 114 -4.81 13.93 -6.77
N GLN A 115 -3.88 13.04 -7.13
CA GLN A 115 -2.56 12.98 -6.50
C GLN A 115 -1.58 13.84 -7.31
N PRO A 116 -0.55 14.43 -6.68
CA PRO A 116 0.55 15.03 -7.42
C PRO A 116 1.29 13.94 -8.23
N SER A 117 2.07 14.36 -9.21
CA SER A 117 2.87 13.41 -9.98
C SER A 117 3.87 12.69 -9.07
N ARG A 118 4.23 11.45 -9.42
CA ARG A 118 5.23 10.67 -8.68
C ARG A 118 6.54 11.44 -8.50
N ARG A 119 6.95 12.18 -9.52
CA ARG A 119 8.17 13.02 -9.48
C ARG A 119 8.07 14.14 -8.45
N GLU A 120 6.95 14.83 -8.36
CA GLU A 120 6.73 15.88 -7.35
C GLU A 120 6.73 15.29 -5.93
N ALA A 121 6.03 14.18 -5.74
CA ALA A 121 5.99 13.45 -4.46
C ALA A 121 7.39 13.02 -4.01
N GLU A 122 8.22 12.49 -4.92
CA GLU A 122 9.61 12.13 -4.63
C GLU A 122 10.47 13.33 -4.23
N ILE A 123 10.33 14.45 -4.92
CA ILE A 123 11.06 15.69 -4.59
C ILE A 123 10.63 16.17 -3.20
N GLN A 124 9.33 16.18 -2.93
CA GLN A 124 8.79 16.59 -1.64
C GLN A 124 9.31 15.70 -0.51
N LEU A 125 9.28 14.37 -0.66
CA LEU A 125 9.80 13.44 0.34
C LEU A 125 11.29 13.68 0.61
N ARG A 126 12.10 13.82 -0.45
CA ARG A 126 13.54 14.09 -0.32
C ARG A 126 13.81 15.40 0.42
N ASN A 127 13.03 16.45 0.13
CA ASN A 127 13.18 17.75 0.80
C ASN A 127 12.82 17.67 2.28
N ILE A 128 11.69 17.05 2.63
CA ILE A 128 11.29 16.86 4.03
C ILE A 128 12.36 16.08 4.80
N VAL A 129 12.89 15.00 4.21
CA VAL A 129 13.95 14.20 4.83
C VAL A 129 15.20 15.02 5.03
N LYS A 130 15.66 15.73 3.99
CA LYS A 130 16.84 16.59 4.06
C LYS A 130 16.71 17.65 5.14
N GLU A 131 15.60 18.38 5.18
CA GLU A 131 15.37 19.46 6.13
C GLU A 131 15.27 18.95 7.57
N THR A 132 14.65 17.78 7.77
CA THR A 132 14.52 17.15 9.09
C THR A 132 15.87 16.69 9.63
N VAL A 133 16.69 16.06 8.78
CA VAL A 133 18.03 15.63 9.16
C VAL A 133 18.93 16.84 9.44
N LEU A 134 18.87 17.89 8.61
CA LEU A 134 19.70 19.10 8.78
C LEU A 134 19.45 19.84 10.10
N ARG A 135 18.21 19.80 10.62
CA ARG A 135 17.88 20.35 11.94
C ARG A 135 18.14 19.37 13.10
N GLY A 136 18.76 18.22 12.82
CA GLY A 136 19.15 17.21 13.80
C GLY A 136 17.98 16.37 14.32
N GLY A 137 16.93 16.17 13.53
CA GLY A 137 15.79 15.33 13.87
C GLY A 137 15.70 14.04 13.05
N THR A 138 14.74 13.20 13.42
CA THR A 138 14.43 11.93 12.77
C THR A 138 13.10 12.01 12.03
N VAL A 139 13.04 11.39 10.86
CA VAL A 139 11.80 11.26 10.08
C VAL A 139 11.14 9.93 10.37
N LEU A 140 9.91 9.96 10.85
CA LEU A 140 9.05 8.79 10.98
C LEU A 140 8.19 8.64 9.73
N ILE A 141 8.25 7.47 9.10
CA ILE A 141 7.42 7.13 7.95
C ILE A 141 6.60 5.87 8.29
N PRO A 142 5.33 6.00 8.68
CA PRO A 142 4.42 4.86 8.78
C PRO A 142 4.21 4.25 7.39
N ALA A 143 4.48 2.95 7.25
CA ALA A 143 4.20 2.19 6.03
C ALA A 143 3.68 0.79 6.35
N PHE A 144 3.01 0.14 5.40
CA PHE A 144 2.73 -1.29 5.50
C PHE A 144 3.98 -2.10 5.16
N ALA A 145 4.07 -3.33 5.68
CA ALA A 145 5.23 -4.20 5.44
C ALA A 145 5.50 -4.39 3.94
N VAL A 146 4.44 -4.55 3.14
CA VAL A 146 4.49 -4.68 1.68
C VAL A 146 3.79 -3.50 0.98
N GLY A 147 4.38 -3.01 -0.10
CA GLY A 147 3.80 -2.00 -0.99
C GLY A 147 4.51 -0.66 -0.88
N ARG A 148 4.02 0.22 0.01
CA ARG A 148 4.54 1.60 0.12
C ARG A 148 5.96 1.65 0.66
N SER A 149 6.30 0.76 1.58
CA SER A 149 7.63 0.70 2.17
C SER A 149 8.71 0.50 1.09
N GLN A 150 8.53 -0.47 0.19
CA GLN A 150 9.49 -0.72 -0.89
C GLN A 150 9.59 0.44 -1.89
N GLU A 151 8.49 1.12 -2.22
CA GLU A 151 8.53 2.32 -3.08
C GLU A 151 9.31 3.46 -2.43
N VAL A 152 9.08 3.71 -1.14
CA VAL A 152 9.81 4.72 -0.36
C VAL A 152 11.29 4.35 -0.25
N MET A 153 11.60 3.08 0.01
CA MET A 153 12.99 2.58 0.04
C MET A 153 13.72 2.92 -1.26
N LEU A 154 13.13 2.64 -2.43
CA LEU A 154 13.77 2.95 -3.72
C LEU A 154 14.03 4.45 -3.94
N VAL A 155 13.20 5.33 -3.38
CA VAL A 155 13.39 6.78 -3.48
C VAL A 155 14.47 7.28 -2.54
N LEU A 156 14.50 6.74 -1.32
CA LEU A 156 15.49 7.10 -0.31
C LEU A 156 16.87 6.56 -0.67
N GLU A 157 16.98 5.30 -1.12
CA GLU A 157 18.23 4.72 -1.63
C GLU A 157 18.83 5.61 -2.71
N GLU A 158 18.04 5.97 -3.72
CA GLU A 158 18.54 6.79 -4.82
C GLU A 158 18.98 8.17 -4.32
N ALA A 159 18.25 8.74 -3.35
CA ALA A 159 18.60 10.02 -2.77
C ALA A 159 19.89 9.97 -1.96
N VAL A 160 20.14 8.90 -1.20
CA VAL A 160 21.42 8.67 -0.50
C VAL A 160 22.54 8.47 -1.50
N ARG A 161 22.35 7.57 -2.48
CA ARG A 161 23.37 7.25 -3.49
C ARG A 161 23.76 8.46 -4.35
N LYS A 162 22.82 9.37 -4.64
CA LYS A 162 23.08 10.64 -5.33
C LYS A 162 23.54 11.77 -4.40
N GLY A 163 23.67 11.54 -3.11
CA GLY A 163 24.10 12.53 -2.12
C GLY A 163 23.09 13.66 -1.86
N ILE A 164 21.82 13.49 -2.25
CA ILE A 164 20.77 14.52 -2.12
C ILE A 164 20.41 14.77 -0.65
N ILE A 165 20.31 13.69 0.14
CA ILE A 165 19.94 13.72 1.57
C ILE A 165 21.13 13.38 2.49
N GLY A 166 22.34 13.27 1.93
CA GLY A 166 23.53 12.84 2.66
C GLY A 166 23.55 11.33 2.98
N LYS A 167 24.62 10.87 3.65
CA LYS A 167 24.71 9.51 4.19
C LYS A 167 24.02 9.50 5.55
N ILE A 168 22.82 8.93 5.60
CA ILE A 168 22.01 8.81 6.82
C ILE A 168 21.57 7.36 6.99
N PRO A 169 21.38 6.90 8.24
CA PRO A 169 20.78 5.60 8.48
C PRO A 169 19.28 5.62 8.15
N ILE A 170 18.80 4.55 7.52
CA ILE A 170 17.38 4.30 7.26
C ILE A 170 17.01 2.99 7.95
N TYR A 171 16.36 3.10 9.10
CA TYR A 171 15.93 1.95 9.89
C TYR A 171 14.64 1.36 9.36
N LEU A 172 14.60 0.04 9.21
CA LEU A 172 13.46 -0.73 8.73
C LEU A 172 12.95 -1.63 9.85
N ASP A 173 11.73 -1.40 10.31
CA ASP A 173 11.10 -2.16 11.41
C ASP A 173 9.73 -2.70 10.98
N GLY A 174 9.28 -3.76 11.66
CA GLY A 174 7.95 -4.32 11.46
C GLY A 174 7.76 -5.08 10.15
N MET A 175 8.56 -6.13 9.92
CA MET A 175 8.45 -7.05 8.78
C MET A 175 8.77 -6.47 7.39
N ILE A 176 9.19 -5.20 7.30
CA ILE A 176 9.52 -4.56 6.02
C ILE A 176 10.71 -5.25 5.34
N TRP A 177 11.72 -5.65 6.11
CA TRP A 177 12.90 -6.34 5.58
C TRP A 177 12.53 -7.71 5.01
N GLU A 178 11.76 -8.51 5.77
CA GLU A 178 11.26 -9.83 5.38
C GLU A 178 10.36 -9.73 4.15
N ALA A 179 9.47 -8.75 4.09
CA ALA A 179 8.64 -8.48 2.92
C ALA A 179 9.50 -8.11 1.71
N THR A 180 10.57 -7.33 1.90
CA THR A 180 11.51 -6.95 0.83
C THR A 180 12.30 -8.16 0.31
N ALA A 181 12.69 -9.10 1.18
CA ALA A 181 13.31 -10.36 0.77
C ALA A 181 12.39 -11.22 -0.13
N ILE A 182 11.06 -11.14 0.06
CA ILE A 182 10.11 -11.78 -0.85
C ILE A 182 10.17 -11.10 -2.24
N HIS A 183 10.31 -9.77 -2.32
CA HIS A 183 10.43 -9.08 -3.62
C HIS A 183 11.65 -9.52 -4.42
N THR A 184 12.78 -9.80 -3.76
CA THR A 184 13.99 -10.28 -4.44
C THR A 184 13.88 -11.72 -4.92
N THR A 185 12.95 -12.51 -4.34
CA THR A 185 12.65 -13.89 -4.73
C THR A 185 11.74 -13.99 -5.94
N TYR A 186 10.89 -12.98 -6.19
CA TYR A 186 9.90 -12.94 -7.29
C TYR A 186 10.16 -11.79 -8.28
N PRO A 187 11.34 -11.76 -8.94
CA PRO A 187 11.71 -10.67 -9.82
C PRO A 187 10.87 -10.56 -11.10
N GLU A 188 10.22 -11.63 -11.52
CA GLU A 188 9.31 -11.67 -12.66
C GLU A 188 8.02 -10.88 -12.44
N TYR A 189 7.71 -10.56 -11.18
CA TYR A 189 6.58 -9.71 -10.78
C TYR A 189 6.97 -8.23 -10.60
N LEU A 190 8.25 -7.89 -10.80
CA LEU A 190 8.75 -6.51 -10.81
C LEU A 190 8.78 -5.98 -12.25
N ASN A 191 8.73 -4.67 -12.40
CA ASN A 191 8.87 -4.04 -13.71
C ASN A 191 10.27 -4.29 -14.31
N ASN A 192 10.35 -4.13 -15.63
CA ASN A 192 11.59 -4.37 -16.36
C ASN A 192 12.76 -3.47 -15.92
N ASP A 193 12.50 -2.24 -15.47
CA ASP A 193 13.57 -1.30 -15.10
C ASP A 193 14.31 -1.79 -13.85
N LEU A 194 13.56 -2.16 -12.81
CA LEU A 194 14.09 -2.65 -11.55
C LEU A 194 14.71 -4.05 -11.71
N ARG A 195 14.06 -4.93 -12.47
CA ARG A 195 14.63 -6.24 -12.82
C ARG A 195 15.98 -6.07 -13.53
N ASN A 196 16.07 -5.15 -14.49
CA ASN A 196 17.33 -4.88 -15.19
C ASN A 196 18.41 -4.32 -14.26
N LEU A 197 18.03 -3.48 -13.30
CA LEU A 197 18.94 -2.95 -12.29
C LEU A 197 19.53 -4.08 -11.42
N ILE A 198 18.68 -4.98 -10.92
CA ILE A 198 19.07 -6.07 -10.03
C ILE A 198 19.90 -7.13 -10.78
N PHE A 199 19.39 -7.69 -11.88
CA PHE A 199 19.98 -8.88 -12.51
C PHE A 199 21.03 -8.59 -13.56
N HIS A 200 20.94 -7.47 -14.28
CA HIS A 200 21.89 -7.16 -15.35
C HIS A 200 22.99 -6.20 -14.92
N LYS A 201 22.69 -5.26 -14.00
CA LYS A 201 23.70 -4.32 -13.48
C LYS A 201 24.32 -4.76 -12.15
N GLY A 202 23.80 -5.82 -11.53
CA GLY A 202 24.27 -6.29 -10.22
C GLY A 202 24.03 -5.28 -9.10
N LEU A 203 23.18 -4.28 -9.32
CA LEU A 203 22.86 -3.23 -8.36
C LEU A 203 21.49 -3.53 -7.78
N ASN A 204 21.44 -4.16 -6.61
CA ASN A 204 20.18 -4.36 -5.91
C ASN A 204 19.96 -3.19 -4.92
N PRO A 205 19.02 -2.27 -5.18
CA PRO A 205 18.81 -1.12 -4.29
C PRO A 205 18.43 -1.54 -2.86
N PHE A 206 17.76 -2.68 -2.71
CA PHE A 206 17.32 -3.17 -1.39
C PHE A 206 18.47 -3.69 -0.53
N LEU A 207 19.65 -3.91 -1.11
CA LEU A 207 20.87 -4.31 -0.40
C LEU A 207 21.83 -3.14 -0.13
N SER A 208 21.36 -1.90 -0.31
CA SER A 208 22.17 -0.72 -0.01
C SER A 208 22.51 -0.64 1.48
N ASP A 209 23.76 -0.30 1.80
CA ASP A 209 24.28 -0.13 3.17
C ASP A 209 23.55 0.97 3.96
N CYS A 210 22.71 1.79 3.32
CA CYS A 210 21.89 2.77 4.01
C CYS A 210 20.71 2.17 4.79
N PHE A 211 20.31 0.93 4.47
CA PHE A 211 19.21 0.25 5.15
C PHE A 211 19.69 -0.59 6.31
N GLU A 212 19.09 -0.36 7.48
CA GLU A 212 19.39 -1.11 8.69
C GLU A 212 18.13 -1.79 9.22
N GLN A 213 18.14 -3.12 9.24
CA GLN A 213 17.04 -3.89 9.83
C GLN A 213 17.01 -3.71 11.36
N VAL A 214 15.82 -3.46 11.90
CA VAL A 214 15.53 -3.50 13.35
C VAL A 214 14.86 -4.84 13.64
N ASP A 215 15.67 -5.83 14.02
CA ASP A 215 15.28 -7.24 14.16
C ASP A 215 15.01 -7.67 15.62
N SER A 216 15.27 -6.79 16.58
CA SER A 216 15.17 -7.11 18.01
C SER A 216 14.64 -5.95 18.84
N VAL A 217 13.94 -6.31 19.92
CA VAL A 217 13.41 -5.35 20.91
C VAL A 217 14.53 -4.49 21.47
N LYS A 218 15.69 -5.09 21.78
CA LYS A 218 16.86 -4.36 22.28
C LYS A 218 17.34 -3.30 21.30
N LYS A 219 17.49 -3.63 20.02
CA LYS A 219 17.90 -2.66 19.00
C LYS A 219 16.88 -1.52 18.86
N ARG A 220 15.58 -1.83 18.96
CA ARG A 220 14.54 -0.80 18.99
C ARG A 220 14.66 0.09 20.24
N GLU A 221 14.79 -0.48 21.42
CA GLU A 221 14.98 0.27 22.67
C GLU A 221 16.21 1.20 22.60
N ASP A 222 17.32 0.72 22.04
CA ASP A 222 18.53 1.52 21.84
C ASP A 222 18.25 2.73 20.94
N LEU A 223 17.50 2.55 19.83
CA LEU A 223 17.09 3.65 18.95
C LEU A 223 16.13 4.62 19.63
N LEU A 224 15.15 4.12 20.39
CA LEU A 224 14.19 4.95 21.11
C LEU A 224 14.88 5.85 22.14
N ASN A 225 15.89 5.31 22.84
CA ASN A 225 16.64 6.04 23.88
C ASN A 225 17.76 6.93 23.32
N ASN A 226 18.37 6.54 22.18
CA ASN A 226 19.49 7.26 21.57
C ASN A 226 19.15 7.61 20.11
N PRO A 227 18.26 8.61 19.89
CA PRO A 227 17.83 8.97 18.54
C PRO A 227 19.00 9.51 17.70
N VAL A 228 19.21 8.90 16.54
CA VAL A 228 20.16 9.36 15.53
C VAL A 228 19.39 10.04 14.39
N PRO A 229 19.79 11.24 13.94
CA PRO A 229 19.17 11.89 12.79
C PRO A 229 19.20 10.99 11.55
N GLY A 230 18.03 10.71 10.99
CA GLY A 230 17.87 9.74 9.91
C GLY A 230 16.40 9.47 9.61
N VAL A 231 16.11 8.28 9.11
CA VAL A 231 14.75 7.85 8.78
C VAL A 231 14.41 6.55 9.52
N VAL A 232 13.20 6.47 10.07
CA VAL A 232 12.59 5.23 10.55
C VAL A 232 11.37 4.95 9.69
N LEU A 233 11.43 3.86 8.92
CA LEU A 233 10.32 3.33 8.13
C LEU A 233 9.78 2.11 8.88
N SER A 234 8.53 2.17 9.34
CA SER A 234 8.00 1.16 10.28
C SER A 234 6.49 0.93 10.12
N THR A 235 6.03 -0.25 10.53
CA THR A 235 4.62 -0.63 10.53
C THR A 235 3.90 -0.24 11.83
N SER A 236 2.58 0.00 11.81
CA SER A 236 1.66 -0.08 10.66
C SER A 236 1.43 1.27 9.95
N GLY A 237 1.12 1.21 8.65
CA GLY A 237 1.00 2.38 7.78
C GLY A 237 -0.10 3.39 8.13
N MET A 238 -0.98 3.08 9.08
CA MET A 238 -2.06 3.96 9.54
C MET A 238 -2.05 4.23 11.05
N LEU A 239 -0.97 3.86 11.76
CA LEU A 239 -0.80 4.10 13.20
C LEU A 239 -1.89 3.44 14.07
N ASN A 240 -2.42 2.28 13.67
CA ASN A 240 -3.41 1.54 14.47
C ASN A 240 -2.77 0.54 15.46
N GLY A 241 -1.45 0.44 15.43
CA GLY A 241 -0.64 -0.53 16.17
C GLY A 241 0.72 -0.75 15.54
N GLY A 242 1.48 -1.67 16.11
CA GLY A 242 2.82 -2.05 15.66
C GLY A 242 3.93 -1.09 16.11
N PRO A 243 5.19 -1.37 15.71
CA PRO A 243 6.37 -0.68 16.24
C PRO A 243 6.39 0.85 16.02
N ILE A 244 5.75 1.35 14.96
CA ILE A 244 5.65 2.80 14.69
C ILE A 244 5.05 3.58 15.87
N MET A 245 4.17 2.94 16.66
CA MET A 245 3.58 3.55 17.84
C MET A 245 4.60 3.79 18.96
N GLU A 246 5.61 2.92 19.08
CA GLU A 246 6.71 3.09 20.04
C GLU A 246 7.61 4.27 19.62
N TYR A 247 7.91 4.39 18.33
CA TYR A 247 8.66 5.53 17.81
C TYR A 247 7.89 6.84 17.96
N LEU A 248 6.59 6.85 17.67
CA LEU A 248 5.76 8.04 17.85
C LEU A 248 5.67 8.46 19.31
N LYS A 249 5.61 7.50 20.25
CA LYS A 249 5.68 7.76 21.70
C LYS A 249 6.98 8.47 22.08
N ALA A 250 8.12 7.95 21.64
CA ALA A 250 9.43 8.47 22.01
C ALA A 250 9.76 9.81 21.32
N TYR A 251 9.37 9.97 20.05
CA TYR A 251 9.83 11.06 19.19
C TYR A 251 8.78 12.15 18.96
N GLY A 252 7.51 11.89 19.30
CA GLY A 252 6.36 12.74 19.00
C GLY A 252 6.43 14.16 19.56
N SER A 253 6.99 14.31 20.76
CA SER A 253 7.07 15.59 21.47
C SER A 253 8.20 16.51 21.00
N ASN A 254 9.13 16.02 20.20
CA ASN A 254 10.29 16.77 19.72
C ASN A 254 10.01 17.40 18.34
N GLU A 255 9.89 18.71 18.32
CA GLU A 255 9.65 19.56 17.15
C GLU A 255 10.72 19.46 16.05
N LYS A 256 11.92 18.96 16.36
CA LYS A 256 12.94 18.66 15.34
C LYS A 256 12.56 17.47 14.48
N ASN A 257 11.70 16.56 14.95
CA ASN A 257 11.31 15.38 14.19
C ASN A 257 10.24 15.71 13.15
N SER A 258 10.02 14.78 12.21
CA SER A 258 8.92 14.82 11.26
C SER A 258 8.18 13.49 11.25
N LEU A 259 6.88 13.53 11.01
CA LEU A 259 6.05 12.37 10.67
C LEU A 259 5.53 12.56 9.24
N VAL A 260 5.77 11.60 8.37
CA VAL A 260 5.45 11.72 6.94
C VAL A 260 4.49 10.60 6.53
N PHE A 261 3.24 10.96 6.25
CA PHE A 261 2.27 10.04 5.67
C PHE A 261 2.50 9.93 4.15
N VAL A 262 2.71 8.70 3.67
CA VAL A 262 3.00 8.39 2.24
C VAL A 262 1.88 7.58 1.56
N GLY A 263 0.73 7.46 2.20
CA GLY A 263 -0.40 6.70 1.68
C GLY A 263 -1.71 7.09 2.34
N TYR A 264 -2.81 6.60 1.76
CA TYR A 264 -4.16 6.83 2.25
C TYR A 264 -4.28 6.48 3.73
N GLN A 265 -5.02 7.30 4.48
CA GLN A 265 -5.33 7.09 5.89
C GLN A 265 -6.84 6.94 6.02
N ALA A 266 -7.29 5.72 6.32
CA ALA A 266 -8.72 5.42 6.42
C ALA A 266 -9.38 6.21 7.56
N GLU A 267 -10.65 6.57 7.40
CA GLU A 267 -11.43 7.20 8.45
C GLU A 267 -11.48 6.31 9.72
N GLY A 268 -11.40 6.96 10.88
CA GLY A 268 -11.32 6.27 12.18
C GLY A 268 -9.91 5.89 12.65
N THR A 269 -8.91 5.90 11.77
CA THR A 269 -7.51 5.59 12.14
C THR A 269 -6.83 6.73 12.89
N MET A 270 -5.79 6.41 13.68
CA MET A 270 -5.00 7.43 14.37
C MET A 270 -4.21 8.30 13.38
N GLY A 271 -3.67 7.68 12.31
CA GLY A 271 -2.98 8.43 11.25
C GLY A 271 -3.88 9.47 10.60
N ARG A 272 -5.16 9.15 10.36
CA ARG A 272 -6.13 10.13 9.84
C ARG A 272 -6.39 11.30 10.78
N ARG A 273 -6.39 11.08 12.10
CA ARG A 273 -6.56 12.15 13.09
C ARG A 273 -5.38 13.12 13.09
N LEU A 274 -4.16 12.58 13.13
CA LEU A 274 -2.93 13.38 13.05
C LEU A 274 -2.84 14.14 11.73
N GLN A 275 -3.20 13.50 10.62
CA GLN A 275 -3.25 14.15 9.30
C GLN A 275 -4.23 15.34 9.26
N LYS A 276 -5.31 15.29 10.05
CA LYS A 276 -6.29 16.39 10.20
C LYS A 276 -5.82 17.49 11.17
N GLY A 277 -4.61 17.41 11.72
CA GLY A 277 -4.02 18.42 12.60
C GLY A 277 -4.30 18.20 14.09
N TRP A 278 -4.73 17.01 14.50
CA TRP A 278 -4.80 16.69 15.92
C TRP A 278 -3.38 16.63 16.50
N SER A 279 -3.14 17.33 17.60
CA SER A 279 -1.85 17.38 18.30
C SER A 279 -1.82 16.51 19.57
N GLU A 280 -2.96 15.95 19.97
CA GLU A 280 -3.09 15.09 21.15
C GLU A 280 -3.70 13.76 20.75
N ILE A 281 -3.00 12.66 21.04
CA ILE A 281 -3.48 11.32 20.73
C ILE A 281 -3.61 10.48 22.01
N PRO A 282 -4.78 9.89 22.26
CA PRO A 282 -4.94 8.94 23.35
C PRO A 282 -4.31 7.61 22.95
N ILE A 283 -3.45 7.08 23.81
CA ILE A 283 -2.88 5.75 23.69
C ILE A 283 -3.26 4.93 24.91
N TYR A 284 -3.79 3.74 24.66
CA TYR A 284 -4.05 2.78 25.71
C TYR A 284 -2.78 1.99 26.00
N SER A 285 -2.27 2.05 27.23
CA SER A 285 -1.08 1.34 27.67
C SER A 285 -1.29 0.84 29.10
N HIS A 286 -1.00 -0.44 29.36
CA HIS A 286 -1.09 -1.04 30.71
C HIS A 286 -2.41 -0.78 31.47
N GLY A 287 -3.54 -0.80 30.76
CA GLY A 287 -4.85 -0.58 31.38
C GLY A 287 -5.23 0.88 31.62
N LYS A 288 -4.35 1.84 31.28
CA LYS A 288 -4.58 3.29 31.39
C LYS A 288 -4.54 3.96 30.02
N THR A 289 -5.32 5.02 29.86
CA THR A 289 -5.22 5.91 28.70
C THR A 289 -4.21 7.01 29.03
N GLU A 290 -3.11 7.04 28.30
CA GLU A 290 -2.12 8.11 28.32
C GLU A 290 -2.32 9.00 27.09
N THR A 291 -2.12 10.31 27.23
CA THR A 291 -2.18 11.25 26.10
C THR A 291 -0.77 11.61 25.67
N ILE A 292 -0.52 11.55 24.37
CA ILE A 292 0.76 11.95 23.79
C ILE A 292 0.59 13.25 23.06
N ASN A 293 1.45 14.21 23.38
CA ASN A 293 1.55 15.49 22.70
C ASN A 293 2.46 15.33 21.49
N VAL A 294 1.90 15.56 20.30
CA VAL A 294 2.58 15.48 19.01
C VAL A 294 2.94 16.89 18.58
N ASN A 295 4.20 17.26 18.80
CA ASN A 295 4.78 18.56 18.44
C ASN A 295 5.72 18.46 17.21
N LEU A 296 6.06 17.25 16.79
CA LEU A 296 6.81 17.02 15.55
C LEU A 296 6.05 17.56 14.33
N GLN A 297 6.77 17.83 13.24
CA GLN A 297 6.14 18.32 12.01
C GLN A 297 5.40 17.18 11.31
N VAL A 298 4.09 17.32 11.11
CA VAL A 298 3.27 16.35 10.37
C VAL A 298 3.18 16.77 8.91
N HIS A 299 3.63 15.89 8.02
CA HIS A 299 3.60 16.08 6.58
C HIS A 299 2.77 14.99 5.90
N THR A 300 2.10 15.36 4.80
CA THR A 300 1.51 14.39 3.87
C THR A 300 2.20 14.52 2.53
N VAL A 301 2.74 13.41 2.03
CA VAL A 301 3.29 13.29 0.69
C VAL A 301 2.39 12.35 -0.09
N ASP A 302 1.32 12.92 -0.62
CA ASP A 302 0.44 12.23 -1.55
C ASP A 302 1.19 11.93 -2.84
N GLY A 303 0.92 10.80 -3.49
CA GLY A 303 1.62 10.37 -4.70
C GLY A 303 2.51 9.15 -4.52
N PHE A 304 2.67 8.62 -3.31
CA PHE A 304 3.25 7.28 -3.05
C PHE A 304 2.22 6.16 -2.98
N SER A 305 0.94 6.50 -2.85
CA SER A 305 -0.18 5.56 -2.91
C SER A 305 -0.08 4.68 -4.16
N GLY A 306 -0.47 3.43 -4.03
CA GLY A 306 -0.59 2.51 -5.16
C GLY A 306 -2.02 2.19 -5.49
N HIS A 307 -2.95 2.97 -4.95
CA HIS A 307 -4.26 3.10 -5.54
C HIS A 307 -4.17 4.12 -6.68
N SER A 308 -4.97 3.88 -7.71
CA SER A 308 -5.17 4.82 -8.80
C SER A 308 -5.85 6.07 -8.27
N ASP A 309 -5.33 7.24 -8.62
CA ASP A 309 -6.00 8.51 -8.31
C ASP A 309 -7.26 8.68 -9.19
N ARG A 310 -8.05 9.72 -8.93
CA ARG A 310 -9.28 9.97 -9.69
C ARG A 310 -9.07 10.02 -11.20
N LYS A 311 -7.96 10.58 -11.68
CA LYS A 311 -7.65 10.66 -13.11
C LYS A 311 -7.34 9.28 -13.67
N GLN A 312 -6.52 8.50 -12.97
CA GLN A 312 -6.13 7.14 -13.33
C GLN A 312 -7.33 6.19 -13.34
N LEU A 313 -8.24 6.26 -12.36
CA LEU A 313 -9.49 5.48 -12.34
C LEU A 313 -10.36 5.77 -13.58
N MET A 314 -10.53 7.05 -13.92
CA MET A 314 -11.30 7.46 -15.11
C MET A 314 -10.61 7.07 -16.42
N ASP A 315 -9.28 7.10 -16.48
CA ASP A 315 -8.49 6.72 -17.64
C ASP A 315 -8.39 5.20 -17.82
N TYR A 316 -8.47 4.42 -16.73
CA TYR A 316 -8.51 2.97 -16.76
C TYR A 316 -9.72 2.49 -17.57
N ILE A 317 -10.92 2.99 -17.24
CA ILE A 317 -12.15 2.70 -18.00
C ILE A 317 -12.11 3.30 -19.41
N LYS A 318 -11.55 4.50 -19.58
CA LYS A 318 -11.42 5.15 -20.90
C LYS A 318 -10.66 4.30 -21.90
N LYS A 319 -9.58 3.67 -21.46
CA LYS A 319 -8.62 2.92 -22.28
C LYS A 319 -8.88 1.42 -22.28
N MET A 320 -9.82 0.95 -21.46
CA MET A 320 -10.16 -0.46 -21.31
C MET A 320 -10.65 -1.06 -22.64
N LYS A 321 -10.21 -2.28 -22.94
CA LYS A 321 -10.58 -3.04 -24.13
C LYS A 321 -10.90 -4.50 -23.77
N PRO A 322 -12.03 -5.07 -24.21
CA PRO A 322 -13.17 -4.35 -24.75
C PRO A 322 -13.80 -3.44 -23.70
N ARG A 323 -14.69 -2.57 -24.16
CA ARG A 323 -15.40 -1.66 -23.29
C ARG A 323 -16.50 -2.43 -22.54
N PRO A 324 -16.60 -2.32 -21.20
CA PRO A 324 -17.62 -3.02 -20.45
C PRO A 324 -19.01 -2.41 -20.67
N GLU A 325 -20.03 -3.21 -20.43
CA GLU A 325 -21.45 -2.83 -20.46
C GLU A 325 -21.92 -2.32 -19.10
N HIS A 326 -21.36 -2.87 -18.01
CA HIS A 326 -21.66 -2.48 -16.64
C HIS A 326 -20.38 -2.24 -15.82
N ILE A 327 -20.42 -1.25 -14.92
CA ILE A 327 -19.35 -0.95 -13.97
C ILE A 327 -19.92 -0.91 -12.55
N LEU A 328 -19.33 -1.68 -11.64
CA LEU A 328 -19.63 -1.61 -10.23
C LEU A 328 -18.45 -0.98 -9.49
N THR A 329 -18.73 0.03 -8.67
CA THR A 329 -17.71 0.71 -7.86
C THR A 329 -17.77 0.20 -6.42
N GLU A 330 -16.62 -0.18 -5.90
CA GLU A 330 -16.44 -0.69 -4.53
C GLU A 330 -15.14 -0.16 -3.92
N HIS A 331 -14.68 -0.72 -2.79
CA HIS A 331 -13.46 -0.34 -2.07
C HIS A 331 -13.17 1.17 -2.02
N GLY A 332 -14.03 1.92 -1.34
CA GLY A 332 -13.87 3.36 -1.15
C GLY A 332 -14.87 3.90 -0.15
N ASP A 333 -14.65 5.13 0.32
CA ASP A 333 -15.64 5.84 1.13
C ASP A 333 -16.97 5.93 0.37
N ALA A 334 -18.11 5.84 1.06
CA ALA A 334 -19.43 5.77 0.41
C ALA A 334 -19.65 6.89 -0.63
N LYS A 335 -19.18 8.11 -0.33
CA LYS A 335 -19.22 9.24 -1.26
C LYS A 335 -18.35 9.03 -2.50
N ASN A 336 -17.17 8.43 -2.35
CA ASN A 336 -16.23 8.20 -3.43
C ASN A 336 -16.75 7.14 -4.42
N CYS A 337 -17.33 6.05 -3.92
CA CYS A 337 -17.95 5.02 -4.78
C CYS A 337 -19.08 5.63 -5.64
N VAL A 338 -19.95 6.44 -5.03
CA VAL A 338 -21.08 7.09 -5.72
C VAL A 338 -20.61 8.18 -6.70
N ASP A 339 -19.65 9.03 -6.31
CA ASP A 339 -19.09 10.07 -7.20
C ASP A 339 -18.44 9.44 -8.45
N LEU A 340 -17.63 8.38 -8.26
CA LEU A 340 -16.98 7.67 -9.36
C LEU A 340 -18.01 7.06 -10.31
N ALA A 341 -18.99 6.30 -9.79
CA ALA A 341 -20.07 5.73 -10.60
C ALA A 341 -20.80 6.81 -11.42
N SER A 342 -21.30 7.86 -10.76
CA SER A 342 -21.99 8.98 -11.42
C SER A 342 -21.16 9.62 -12.54
N SER A 343 -19.86 9.75 -12.32
CA SER A 343 -18.95 10.39 -13.26
C SER A 343 -18.61 9.51 -14.45
N LEU A 344 -18.45 8.20 -14.24
CA LEU A 344 -18.29 7.20 -15.29
C LEU A 344 -19.55 7.13 -16.18
N TYR A 345 -20.75 7.07 -15.57
CA TYR A 345 -22.01 7.09 -16.32
C TYR A 345 -22.14 8.38 -17.15
N ARG A 346 -21.92 9.54 -16.55
CA ARG A 346 -22.06 10.84 -17.23
C ARG A 346 -21.09 11.00 -18.40
N LYS A 347 -19.84 10.57 -18.23
CA LYS A 347 -18.78 10.75 -19.22
C LYS A 347 -18.82 9.71 -20.32
N TYR A 348 -19.08 8.45 -19.96
CA TYR A 348 -18.97 7.33 -20.89
C TYR A 348 -20.34 6.80 -21.33
N ARG A 349 -21.43 6.97 -20.57
CA ARG A 349 -22.73 6.33 -20.85
C ARG A 349 -22.70 4.80 -20.73
N ILE A 350 -21.94 4.30 -19.75
CA ILE A 350 -21.92 2.89 -19.33
C ILE A 350 -22.76 2.79 -18.06
N GLU A 351 -23.60 1.76 -17.91
CA GLU A 351 -24.37 1.58 -16.69
C GLU A 351 -23.42 1.40 -15.49
N THR A 352 -23.64 2.18 -14.43
CA THR A 352 -22.78 2.12 -13.24
C THR A 352 -23.60 2.01 -11.97
N ARG A 353 -23.13 1.25 -10.98
CA ARG A 353 -23.74 1.18 -9.65
C ARG A 353 -22.68 1.14 -8.55
N ALA A 354 -23.01 1.69 -7.39
CA ALA A 354 -22.24 1.57 -6.16
C ALA A 354 -23.08 0.75 -5.16
N PRO A 355 -23.00 -0.58 -5.18
CA PRO A 355 -23.85 -1.42 -4.33
C PRO A 355 -23.56 -1.22 -2.84
N LEU A 356 -24.58 -1.44 -2.02
CA LEU A 356 -24.42 -1.53 -0.58
C LEU A 356 -24.02 -2.94 -0.16
N ASN A 357 -23.37 -3.06 1.00
CA ASN A 357 -23.13 -4.37 1.61
C ASN A 357 -24.46 -5.13 1.75
N LEU A 358 -24.43 -6.42 1.42
CA LEU A 358 -25.57 -7.35 1.40
C LEU A 358 -26.52 -7.21 0.20
N GLU A 359 -26.30 -6.26 -0.71
CA GLU A 359 -27.03 -6.26 -2.00
C GLU A 359 -26.51 -7.36 -2.93
N THR A 360 -27.40 -7.89 -3.76
CA THR A 360 -27.05 -8.85 -4.82
C THR A 360 -27.41 -8.25 -6.17
N ILE A 361 -26.44 -8.20 -7.07
CA ILE A 361 -26.65 -7.74 -8.44
C ILE A 361 -26.67 -8.97 -9.36
N ARG A 362 -27.76 -9.13 -10.08
CA ARG A 362 -27.89 -10.13 -11.13
C ARG A 362 -27.28 -9.58 -12.42
N LEU A 363 -26.31 -10.31 -12.99
CA LEU A 363 -25.56 -9.88 -14.18
C LEU A 363 -26.07 -10.53 -15.48
N ILE A 364 -26.73 -11.69 -15.37
CA ILE A 364 -27.41 -12.45 -16.44
C ILE A 364 -28.68 -13.11 -15.89
#